data_AF-A0A512MFQ1-F1
#
_entry.id   AF-A0A512MFQ1-F1
#
_cell.length_a   1.000
_cell.length_b   1.000
_cell.length_c   1.000
_cell.angle_alpha   90.00
_cell.angle_beta   90.00
_cell.angle_gamma   90.00
#
_symmetry.space_group_name_H-M   'P 1'
#
loop_
_entity.id
_entity.type
_entity.pdbx_description
1 polymer ?
#
loop_
_entity_poly.entity_id
_entity_poly.type
_entity_poly.pdbx_seq_one_letter_code
_entity_poly.pdbx_strand_id
1 'polypeptide(L)'
;MALAFSEGPSTLGTMLQIVFNEISAAELSRLPTQIQFQLLEALNIQPADIDDTILTKRFGVIERSGGRKLHRCRAGDHRIYFAVKDGNIVVHRVVHKNTFADFLYRSNLPGGGEDEALSQSKNFWQLIDEGAKTLKMA
;
A
#
# COMPACT_ATOMS: atom_id res chain seq x y z
N MET A 1 5.92 -25.82 48.65
CA MET A 1 5.25 -24.60 48.19
C MET A 1 6.09 -24.03 47.05
N ALA A 2 5.78 -24.41 45.82
CA ALA A 2 6.46 -23.93 44.62
C ALA A 2 5.43 -23.14 43.81
N LEU A 3 5.75 -21.89 43.53
CA LEU A 3 4.89 -20.94 42.84
C LEU A 3 4.65 -21.42 41.41
N ALA A 4 3.39 -21.71 41.09
CA ALA A 4 2.94 -21.87 39.71
C ALA A 4 3.05 -20.50 39.03
N PHE A 5 3.97 -20.37 38.07
CA PHE A 5 3.90 -19.29 37.10
C PHE A 5 2.69 -19.60 36.20
N SER A 6 1.61 -18.86 36.44
CA SER A 6 0.47 -18.79 35.54
C SER A 6 0.95 -18.16 34.24
N GLU A 7 1.20 -18.97 33.22
CA GLU A 7 1.21 -18.53 31.82
C GLU A 7 -0.17 -17.90 31.54
N GLY A 8 -0.24 -16.58 31.61
CA GLY A 8 -1.43 -15.84 31.19
C GLY A 8 -1.71 -16.11 29.71
N PRO A 9 -2.96 -15.95 29.23
CA PRO A 9 -3.27 -16.19 27.84
C PRO A 9 -2.38 -15.29 26.98
N SER A 10 -1.53 -15.91 26.16
CA SER A 10 -0.83 -15.24 25.08
C SER A 10 -1.91 -14.66 24.18
N THR A 11 -2.21 -13.38 24.35
CA THR A 11 -2.89 -12.63 23.31
C THR A 11 -1.89 -12.64 22.15
N LEU A 12 -2.09 -13.52 21.18
CA LEU A 12 -1.56 -13.31 19.85
C LEU A 12 -2.17 -11.98 19.39
N GLY A 13 -1.50 -10.87 19.73
CA GLY A 13 -1.71 -9.62 19.04
C GLY A 13 -1.48 -9.94 17.59
N THR A 14 -2.51 -9.78 16.77
CA THR A 14 -2.44 -9.95 15.32
C THR A 14 -1.26 -9.12 14.82
N MET A 15 -0.13 -9.78 14.57
CA MET A 15 1.10 -9.11 14.16
C MET A 15 0.88 -8.60 12.74
N LEU A 16 0.63 -7.31 12.62
CA LEU A 16 0.55 -6.66 11.31
C LEU A 16 1.95 -6.66 10.68
N GLN A 17 2.07 -7.24 9.49
CA GLN A 17 3.27 -7.14 8.68
C GLN A 17 3.04 -6.17 7.52
N ILE A 18 4.05 -5.33 7.27
CA ILE A 18 4.14 -4.52 6.06
C ILE A 18 5.12 -5.20 5.11
N VAL A 19 4.60 -5.77 4.04
CA VAL A 19 5.33 -6.61 3.09
C VAL A 19 5.57 -5.81 1.81
N PHE A 20 6.83 -5.68 1.42
CA PHE A 20 7.23 -5.14 0.14
C PHE A 20 7.55 -6.30 -0.82
N ASN A 21 7.06 -6.20 -2.05
CA ASN A 21 7.51 -7.09 -3.12
C ASN A 21 8.89 -6.63 -3.64
N GLU A 22 9.52 -7.42 -4.52
CA GLU A 22 10.87 -7.10 -5.00
C GLU A 22 10.93 -5.74 -5.72
N ILE A 23 9.89 -5.40 -6.50
CA ILE A 23 9.81 -4.13 -7.21
C ILE A 23 9.63 -2.97 -6.22
N SER A 24 8.68 -3.04 -5.30
CA SER A 24 8.42 -1.95 -4.35
C SER A 24 9.56 -1.75 -3.34
N ALA A 25 10.26 -2.83 -2.96
CA ALA A 25 11.50 -2.74 -2.18
C ALA A 25 12.62 -2.06 -2.97
N ALA A 26 12.80 -2.41 -4.25
CA ALA A 26 13.78 -1.77 -5.11
C ALA A 26 13.45 -0.28 -5.36
N GLU A 27 12.17 0.06 -5.53
CA GLU A 27 11.71 1.43 -5.66
C GLU A 27 12.01 2.26 -4.41
N LEU A 28 11.68 1.74 -3.21
CA LEU A 28 11.97 2.41 -1.94
C LEU A 28 13.48 2.60 -1.71
N SER A 29 14.28 1.55 -1.92
CA SER A 29 15.72 1.56 -1.63
C SER A 29 16.54 2.51 -2.50
N ARG A 30 16.02 2.91 -3.67
CA ARG A 30 16.65 3.90 -4.56
C ARG A 30 16.41 5.35 -4.12
N LEU A 31 15.49 5.58 -3.18
CA LEU A 31 15.17 6.93 -2.70
C LEU A 31 16.19 7.40 -1.65
N PRO A 32 16.41 8.71 -1.51
CA PRO A 32 17.19 9.24 -0.40
C PRO A 32 16.61 8.79 0.96
N THR A 33 17.47 8.50 1.93
CA THR A 33 17.09 7.99 3.26
C THR A 33 15.99 8.82 3.93
N GLN A 34 16.06 10.15 3.82
CA GLN A 34 15.02 11.03 4.35
C GLN A 34 13.64 10.77 3.74
N ILE A 35 13.58 10.54 2.43
CA ILE A 35 12.33 10.24 1.73
C ILE A 35 11.82 8.84 2.12
N GLN A 36 12.71 7.88 2.32
CA GLN A 36 12.33 6.56 2.83
C GLN A 36 11.64 6.67 4.19
N PHE A 37 12.20 7.45 5.13
CA PHE A 37 11.58 7.68 6.44
C PHE A 37 10.22 8.39 6.33
N GLN A 38 10.10 9.41 5.47
CA GLN A 38 8.82 10.08 5.23
C GLN A 38 7.75 9.13 4.69
N LEU A 39 8.13 8.20 3.82
CA LEU A 39 7.22 7.18 3.29
C LEU A 39 6.74 6.21 4.38
N LEU A 40 7.65 5.75 5.24
CA LEU A 40 7.32 4.85 6.34
C LEU A 40 6.43 5.54 7.39
N GLU A 41 6.71 6.80 7.71
CA GLU A 41 5.91 7.62 8.62
C GLU A 41 4.50 7.89 8.07
N ALA A 42 4.40 8.21 6.78
CA ALA A 42 3.11 8.42 6.13
C ALA A 42 2.28 7.13 6.05
N LEU A 43 2.94 5.97 5.93
CA LEU A 43 2.25 4.69 5.93
C LEU A 43 1.70 4.41 7.33
N ASN A 44 2.56 4.39 8.37
CA ASN A 44 2.25 4.16 9.79
C ASN A 44 0.83 3.60 10.08
N ILE A 45 0.60 2.36 9.65
CA ILE A 45 -0.66 1.62 9.84
C ILE A 45 -0.48 0.75 11.08
N GLN A 46 -1.40 0.88 12.04
CA GLN A 46 -1.44 0.04 13.22
C GLN A 46 -2.39 -1.15 12.98
N PRO A 47 -2.27 -2.27 13.73
CA PRO A 47 -3.18 -3.40 13.59
C PRO A 47 -4.67 -3.02 13.71
N ALA A 48 -4.99 -2.05 14.57
CA ALA A 48 -6.35 -1.53 14.74
C ALA A 48 -6.87 -0.70 13.55
N ASP A 49 -5.98 -0.26 12.66
CA ASP A 49 -6.32 0.49 11.45
C ASP A 49 -6.69 -0.42 10.27
N ILE A 50 -6.54 -1.75 10.39
CA ILE A 50 -6.89 -2.72 9.33
C ILE A 50 -8.41 -2.95 9.30
N ASP A 51 -9.12 -1.85 9.11
CA ASP A 51 -10.55 -1.79 8.85
C ASP A 51 -10.77 -0.93 7.61
N ASP A 52 -11.59 -1.41 6.67
CA ASP A 52 -11.80 -0.73 5.39
C ASP A 52 -12.36 0.69 5.59
N THR A 53 -13.20 0.91 6.60
CA THR A 53 -13.77 2.22 6.91
C THR A 53 -12.71 3.19 7.42
N ILE A 54 -11.71 2.70 8.15
CA ILE A 54 -10.59 3.51 8.66
C ILE A 54 -9.61 3.83 7.52
N LEU A 55 -9.24 2.82 6.73
CA LEU A 55 -8.28 2.98 5.63
C LEU A 55 -8.81 3.90 4.53
N THR A 56 -10.08 3.78 4.16
CA THR A 56 -10.72 4.62 3.13
C THR A 56 -10.84 6.09 3.55
N LYS A 57 -10.84 6.38 4.86
CA LYS A 57 -10.78 7.76 5.38
C LYS A 57 -9.36 8.34 5.37
N ARG A 58 -8.34 7.49 5.58
CA ARG A 58 -6.93 7.92 5.65
C ARG A 58 -6.25 7.98 4.28
N PHE A 59 -6.66 7.14 3.34
CA PHE A 59 -5.97 6.91 2.08
C PHE A 59 -6.93 7.03 0.89
N GLY A 60 -6.39 7.44 -0.26
CA GLY A 60 -7.14 7.40 -1.51
C GLY A 60 -7.48 5.95 -1.88
N VAL A 61 -8.60 5.73 -2.56
CA VAL A 61 -9.10 4.38 -2.86
C VAL A 61 -9.23 4.24 -4.37
N ILE A 62 -8.64 3.19 -4.92
CA ILE A 62 -8.66 2.90 -6.35
C ILE A 62 -9.25 1.50 -6.53
N GLU A 63 -10.42 1.44 -7.15
CA GLU A 63 -11.15 0.19 -7.36
C GLU A 63 -11.15 -0.19 -8.84
N ARG A 64 -10.63 -1.36 -9.20
CA ARG A 64 -10.71 -1.87 -10.56
C ARG A 64 -12.11 -2.39 -10.83
N SER A 65 -12.58 -2.24 -12.08
CA SER A 65 -13.69 -3.04 -12.60
C SER A 65 -13.38 -4.53 -12.39
N GLY A 66 -14.13 -5.19 -11.49
CA GLY A 66 -13.85 -6.56 -11.02
C GLY A 66 -13.56 -6.70 -9.52
N GLY A 67 -13.66 -5.62 -8.74
CA GLY A 67 -13.67 -5.68 -7.26
C GLY A 67 -12.30 -5.67 -6.60
N ARG A 68 -11.20 -5.45 -7.34
CA ARG A 68 -9.86 -5.27 -6.75
C ARG A 68 -9.72 -3.86 -6.19
N LYS A 69 -9.49 -3.75 -4.89
CA LYS A 69 -9.27 -2.49 -4.17
C LYS A 69 -7.77 -2.27 -3.90
N LEU A 70 -7.32 -1.04 -4.12
CA LEU A 70 -6.02 -0.53 -3.70
C LEU A 70 -6.20 0.74 -2.89
N HIS A 71 -5.33 0.93 -1.91
CA HIS A 71 -5.19 2.17 -1.17
C HIS A 71 -3.96 2.94 -1.66
N ARG A 72 -4.08 4.27 -1.71
CA ARG A 72 -3.01 5.19 -2.06
C ARG A 72 -2.68 6.08 -0.87
N CYS A 73 -1.48 5.90 -0.33
CA CYS A 73 -0.89 6.83 0.62
C CYS A 73 -0.09 7.92 -0.13
N ARG A 74 -0.28 9.18 0.29
CA ARG A 74 0.44 10.35 -0.24
C ARG A 74 1.52 10.75 0.76
N ALA A 75 2.79 10.73 0.33
CA ALA A 75 3.93 11.14 1.15
C ALA A 75 4.79 12.14 0.37
N GLY A 76 4.53 13.44 0.55
CA GLY A 76 5.12 14.49 -0.27
C GLY A 76 4.89 14.25 -1.75
N ASP A 77 5.99 14.13 -2.50
CA ASP A 77 5.99 13.87 -3.94
C ASP A 77 5.91 12.39 -4.33
N HIS A 78 5.80 11.49 -3.37
CA HIS A 78 5.72 10.06 -3.60
C HIS A 78 4.34 9.50 -3.23
N ARG A 79 4.01 8.37 -3.84
CA ARG A 79 2.76 7.63 -3.65
C ARG A 79 3.09 6.17 -3.36
N ILE A 80 2.48 5.65 -2.30
CA ILE A 80 2.52 4.22 -1.96
C ILE A 80 1.18 3.63 -2.34
N TYR A 81 1.20 2.60 -3.18
CA TYR A 81 0.02 1.82 -3.53
C TYR A 81 0.08 0.48 -2.82
N PHE A 82 -0.91 0.19 -1.99
CA PHE A 82 -0.93 -1.03 -1.19
C PHE A 82 -2.32 -1.64 -1.12
N ALA A 83 -2.37 -2.92 -0.76
CA ALA A 83 -3.60 -3.64 -0.47
C ALA A 83 -3.52 -4.28 0.91
N VAL A 84 -4.67 -4.52 1.52
CA VAL A 84 -4.77 -5.41 2.68
C VAL A 84 -4.94 -6.83 2.16
N LYS A 85 -4.09 -7.76 2.62
CA LYS A 85 -4.16 -9.18 2.28
C LYS A 85 -3.87 -10.00 3.54
N ASP A 86 -4.81 -10.86 3.91
CA ASP A 86 -4.69 -11.77 5.06
C ASP A 86 -4.29 -11.04 6.37
N GLY A 87 -4.85 -9.84 6.59
CA GLY A 87 -4.52 -9.00 7.76
C GLY A 87 -3.15 -8.32 7.70
N ASN A 88 -2.48 -8.33 6.55
CA ASN A 88 -1.19 -7.67 6.31
C ASN A 88 -1.30 -6.57 5.26
N ILE A 89 -0.35 -5.64 5.28
CA ILE A 89 -0.22 -4.59 4.27
C ILE A 89 0.76 -5.05 3.21
N VAL A 90 0.29 -5.20 1.97
CA VAL A 90 1.12 -5.54 0.82
C VAL A 90 1.35 -4.28 0.00
N VAL A 91 2.58 -3.78 0.00
CA VAL A 91 2.98 -2.62 -0.81
C VAL A 91 3.29 -3.08 -2.22
N HIS A 92 2.42 -2.68 -3.16
CA HIS A 92 2.56 -3.02 -4.57
C HIS A 92 3.59 -2.13 -5.28
N ARG A 93 3.56 -0.81 -5.04
CA ARG A 93 4.43 0.17 -5.69
C ARG A 93 4.76 1.36 -4.79
N VAL A 94 5.95 1.93 -4.97
CA VAL A 94 6.40 3.22 -4.42
C VAL A 94 6.88 4.07 -5.58
N VAL A 95 6.14 5.11 -5.94
CA VAL A 95 6.46 5.91 -7.14
C VAL A 95 6.38 7.40 -6.89
N HIS A 96 6.99 8.17 -7.78
CA HIS A 96 6.86 9.62 -7.80
C HIS A 96 5.50 10.05 -8.38
N LYS A 97 4.95 11.18 -7.94
CA LYS A 97 3.66 11.74 -8.40
C LYS A 97 3.60 11.94 -9.92
N ASN A 98 4.76 12.25 -10.53
CA ASN A 98 4.84 12.49 -11.98
C ASN A 98 4.77 11.19 -12.79
N THR A 99 5.14 10.03 -12.21
CA THR A 99 5.11 8.75 -12.90
C THR A 99 3.72 8.47 -13.48
N PHE A 100 2.66 8.76 -12.71
CA PHE A 100 1.28 8.56 -13.15
C PHE A 100 0.64 9.76 -13.83
N ALA A 101 1.05 11.00 -13.53
CA ALA A 101 0.59 12.17 -14.26
C ALA A 101 0.87 12.04 -15.76
N ASP A 102 2.05 11.52 -16.13
CA ASP A 102 2.40 11.23 -17.53
C ASP A 102 1.48 10.20 -18.18
N PHE A 103 1.06 9.17 -17.44
CA PHE A 103 0.12 8.16 -17.94
C PHE A 103 -1.29 8.72 -18.10
N LEU A 104 -1.76 9.53 -17.15
CA LEU A 104 -3.10 10.14 -17.19
C LEU A 104 -3.21 11.19 -18.29
N TYR A 105 -2.18 12.02 -18.48
CA TYR A 105 -2.15 13.03 -19.55
C TYR A 105 -2.21 12.41 -20.95
N ARG A 106 -1.53 11.28 -21.15
CA ARG A 106 -1.57 10.52 -22.42
C ARG A 106 -2.88 9.75 -22.64
N SER A 107 -3.70 9.57 -21.59
CA SER A 107 -4.92 8.74 -21.64
C SER A 107 -6.21 9.52 -21.88
N ASN A 108 -6.15 10.85 -22.07
CA ASN A 108 -7.29 11.71 -22.41
C ASN A 108 -8.53 11.48 -21.52
N LEU A 109 -8.32 11.39 -20.20
CA LEU A 109 -9.40 11.11 -19.24
C LEU A 109 -10.10 12.41 -18.80
N PRO A 110 -11.42 12.53 -18.98
CA PRO A 110 -12.17 13.73 -18.60
C PRO A 110 -12.47 13.76 -17.09
N GLY A 111 -12.20 14.90 -16.44
CA GLY A 111 -12.94 15.46 -15.29
C GLY A 111 -13.02 14.69 -13.96
N GLY A 112 -12.64 13.42 -13.89
CA GLY A 112 -12.67 12.61 -12.67
C GLY A 112 -11.46 12.86 -11.76
N GLY A 113 -11.60 12.59 -10.46
CA GLY A 113 -10.49 12.65 -9.51
C GLY A 113 -9.36 11.69 -9.89
N GLU A 114 -8.14 11.95 -9.41
CA GLU A 114 -6.93 11.14 -9.73
C GLU A 114 -7.16 9.63 -9.53
N ASP A 115 -7.92 9.24 -8.49
CA ASP A 115 -8.23 7.84 -8.19
C ASP A 115 -9.15 7.18 -9.21
N GLU A 116 -10.17 7.90 -9.68
CA GLU A 116 -11.07 7.43 -10.74
C GLU A 116 -10.31 7.26 -12.06
N ALA A 117 -9.44 8.21 -12.40
CA ALA A 117 -8.63 8.14 -13.61
C ALA A 117 -7.66 6.94 -13.57
N LEU A 118 -7.05 6.66 -12.42
CA LEU A 118 -6.20 5.48 -12.22
C LEU A 118 -6.99 4.18 -12.29
N SER A 119 -8.23 4.16 -11.78
CA SER A 119 -9.09 2.97 -11.82
C SER A 119 -9.31 2.42 -13.24
N GLN A 120 -9.40 3.31 -14.23
CA GLN A 120 -9.64 2.98 -15.64
C GLN A 120 -8.35 2.75 -16.44
N SER A 121 -7.18 3.07 -15.88
CA SER A 121 -5.90 3.01 -16.59
C SER A 121 -5.34 1.59 -16.67
N LYS A 122 -5.28 1.04 -17.89
CA LYS A 122 -4.66 -0.28 -18.14
C LYS A 122 -3.19 -0.33 -17.72
N ASN A 123 -2.44 0.74 -18.02
CA ASN A 123 -1.01 0.83 -17.72
C ASN A 123 -0.75 0.86 -16.21
N PHE A 124 -1.59 1.58 -15.45
CA PHE A 124 -1.52 1.58 -13.99
C PHE A 124 -1.66 0.16 -13.44
N TRP A 125 -2.70 -0.57 -13.87
CA TRP A 125 -2.94 -1.93 -13.38
C TRP A 125 -1.87 -2.93 -13.82
N GLN A 126 -1.28 -2.78 -15.02
CA GLN A 126 -0.13 -3.58 -15.43
C GLN A 126 1.05 -3.42 -14.46
N LEU A 127 1.36 -2.18 -14.08
CA LEU A 127 2.43 -1.87 -13.12
C LEU A 127 2.17 -2.45 -11.72
N ILE A 128 0.91 -2.45 -11.26
CA ILE A 128 0.51 -3.13 -10.02
C ILE A 128 0.67 -4.65 -10.14
N ASP A 129 0.23 -5.22 -11.27
CA ASP A 129 0.23 -6.66 -11.51
C ASP A 129 1.66 -7.21 -11.65
N GLU A 130 2.60 -6.43 -12.20
CA GLU A 130 4.04 -6.73 -12.19
C GLU A 130 4.57 -6.85 -10.77
N GLY A 131 4.29 -5.87 -9.90
CA GLY A 131 4.67 -5.91 -8.49
C GLY A 131 4.10 -7.15 -7.79
N ALA A 132 2.82 -7.42 -7.99
CA ALA A 132 2.13 -8.57 -7.41
C ALA A 132 2.78 -9.93 -7.80
N LYS A 133 3.32 -10.08 -9.01
CA LYS A 133 4.01 -11.30 -9.47
C LYS A 133 5.33 -11.56 -8.75
N THR A 134 5.97 -10.50 -8.23
CA THR A 134 7.23 -10.60 -7.49
C THR A 134 7.03 -10.73 -5.98
N LEU A 135 5.77 -10.75 -5.52
CA LEU A 135 5.47 -10.90 -4.11
C LEU A 135 5.81 -12.32 -3.65
N LYS A 136 6.79 -12.43 -2.76
CA LYS A 136 7.11 -13.65 -2.03
C LYS A 136 6.54 -13.51 -0.63
N MET A 137 5.44 -14.19 -0.33
CA MET A 137 4.96 -14.35 1.04
C MET A 137 5.60 -15.61 1.61
N ALA A 138 6.27 -15.47 2.76
CA ALA A 138 6.92 -16.56 3.48
C ALA A 138 5.92 -17.38 4.28
#